data_AF-B0JMI5-F1
#
_entry.id   AF-B0JMI5-F1
#
_cell.length_a   1.000
_cell.length_b   1.000
_cell.length_c   1.000
_cell.angle_alpha   90.00
_cell.angle_beta   90.00
_cell.angle_gamma   90.00
#
_symmetry.space_group_name_H-M   'P 1'
#
loop_
_entity.id
_entity.type
_entity.pdbx_description
1 polymer ?
#
loop_
_entity_poly.entity_id
_entity_poly.type
_entity_poly.pdbx_seq_one_letter_code
_entity_poly.pdbx_strand_id
1 'polypeptide(L)'
;MSHPDFIVLDYARNADRILLTLNCRDFQFLHAADSHHPGILAIYQEANPSKKMSFKAIVNAIANLETANVPLANQFISLNQWNY
;
A
#
# COMPACT_ATOMS: atom_id res chain seq x y z
N MET A 1 -8.82 11.32 16.00
CA MET A 1 -8.32 12.38 15.09
C MET A 1 -7.53 11.70 13.99
N SER A 2 -7.71 12.08 12.72
CA SER A 2 -6.83 11.64 11.64
C SER A 2 -5.50 12.36 11.76
N HIS A 3 -4.39 11.62 11.80
CA HIS A 3 -3.06 12.23 11.70
C HIS A 3 -2.78 12.60 10.24
N PRO A 4 -1.94 13.62 9.98
CA PRO A 4 -1.49 13.91 8.62
C PRO A 4 -0.77 12.69 8.01
N ASP A 5 -0.98 12.43 6.72
CA ASP A 5 -0.43 11.23 6.07
C ASP A 5 1.10 11.13 6.14
N PHE A 6 1.80 12.26 6.14
CA PHE A 6 3.26 12.28 6.27
C PHE A 6 3.75 11.75 7.63
N ILE A 7 3.01 11.99 8.72
CA ILE A 7 3.33 11.45 10.05
C ILE A 7 3.16 9.93 10.05
N VAL A 8 2.13 9.43 9.36
CA VAL A 8 1.87 8.00 9.25
C VAL A 8 2.97 7.32 8.43
N LEU A 9 3.39 7.94 7.33
CA LEU A 9 4.50 7.44 6.51
C LEU A 9 5.82 7.46 7.29
N ASP A 10 6.12 8.53 8.02
CA ASP A 10 7.32 8.64 8.85
C ASP A 10 7.35 7.59 9.98
N TYR A 11 6.21 7.35 10.63
CA TYR A 11 6.10 6.27 11.62
C TYR A 11 6.39 4.89 11.00
N ALA A 12 5.83 4.60 9.82
CA ALA A 12 6.07 3.35 9.10
C ALA A 12 7.55 3.19 8.73
N ARG A 13 8.21 4.27 8.30
CA ARG A 13 9.65 4.30 8.01
C ARG A 13 10.49 3.98 9.24
N ASN A 14 10.24 4.68 10.35
CA ASN A 14 10.97 4.50 11.60
C ASN A 14 10.77 3.12 12.23
N ALA A 15 9.60 2.50 12.00
CA ALA A 15 9.28 1.17 12.51
C ALA A 15 9.70 0.02 11.58
N ASP A 16 10.30 0.32 10.42
CA ASP A 16 10.58 -0.64 9.35
C ASP A 16 9.36 -1.48 8.94
N ARG A 17 8.22 -0.80 8.75
CA ARG A 17 6.94 -1.44 8.40
C ARG A 17 6.44 -0.98 7.05
N ILE A 18 5.90 -1.94 6.31
CA ILE A 18 5.14 -1.68 5.08
C ILE A 18 3.80 -1.05 5.44
N LEU A 19 3.44 0.00 4.73
CA LEU A 19 2.18 0.71 4.93
C LEU A 19 1.11 0.20 3.98
N LEU A 20 -0.03 -0.21 4.52
CA LEU A 20 -1.24 -0.54 3.74
C LEU A 20 -2.21 0.65 3.78
N THR A 21 -2.61 1.19 2.63
CA THR A 21 -3.46 2.38 2.56
C THR A 21 -4.57 2.29 1.52
N LEU A 22 -5.71 2.90 1.85
CA LEU A 22 -6.79 3.22 0.92
C LEU A 22 -6.65 4.65 0.35
N ASN A 23 -5.83 5.49 1.00
CA ASN A 23 -5.57 6.87 0.58
C ASN A 23 -4.48 6.91 -0.51
N CYS A 24 -4.80 6.33 -1.67
CA CYS A 24 -3.81 6.09 -2.73
C CYS A 24 -3.20 7.40 -3.25
N ARG A 25 -4.01 8.46 -3.39
CA ARG A 25 -3.57 9.73 -3.98
C ARG A 25 -2.50 10.41 -3.12
N ASP A 26 -2.76 10.58 -1.84
CA ASP A 26 -1.86 11.36 -0.97
C ASP A 26 -0.56 10.59 -0.72
N PHE A 27 -0.64 9.28 -0.53
CA PHE A 27 0.56 8.45 -0.40
C PHE A 27 1.34 8.31 -1.71
N GLN A 28 0.69 8.41 -2.88
CA GLN A 28 1.41 8.50 -4.15
C GLN A 28 2.18 9.82 -4.27
N PHE A 29 1.59 10.93 -3.82
CA PHE A 29 2.30 12.22 -3.76
C PHE A 29 3.47 12.18 -2.78
N LEU A 30 3.28 11.61 -1.59
CA LEU A 30 4.36 11.45 -0.60
C LEU A 30 5.48 10.57 -1.11
N HIS A 31 5.15 9.42 -1.74
CA HIS A 31 6.12 8.53 -2.37
C HIS A 31 6.93 9.23 -3.48
N ALA A 32 6.27 10.03 -4.32
CA ALA A 32 6.94 10.78 -5.38
C ALA A 32 7.85 11.89 -4.85
N ALA A 33 7.49 12.49 -3.71
CA ALA A 33 8.32 13.49 -3.04
C ALA A 33 9.55 12.85 -2.36
N ASP A 34 9.37 11.68 -1.76
CA ASP A 34 10.44 10.93 -1.10
C ASP A 34 10.10 9.43 -1.07
N SER A 35 10.83 8.66 -1.87
CA SER A 35 10.60 7.22 -2.03
C SER A 35 11.27 6.36 -0.96
N HIS A 36 11.97 6.93 0.03
CA HIS A 36 12.80 6.15 0.96
C HIS A 36 11.98 5.49 2.09
N HIS A 37 11.28 4.39 1.85
CA HIS A 37 10.44 3.74 2.87
C HIS A 37 10.40 2.21 2.71
N PRO A 38 10.00 1.44 3.74
CA PRO A 38 9.94 -0.02 3.67
C PRO A 38 9.01 -0.57 2.58
N GLY A 39 8.00 0.23 2.18
CA GLY A 39 7.09 -0.08 1.07
C GLY A 39 5.69 0.47 1.33
N ILE A 40 4.95 0.77 0.27
CA ILE A 40 3.55 1.18 0.33
C ILE A 40 2.71 0.24 -0.52
N LEU A 41 1.70 -0.36 0.10
CA LEU A 41 0.67 -1.16 -0.54
C LEU A 41 -0.60 -0.33 -0.62
N ALA A 42 -1.00 0.01 -1.84
CA ALA A 42 -2.16 0.83 -2.13
C ALA A 42 -3.34 -0.05 -2.58
N ILE A 43 -4.50 0.13 -1.96
CA ILE A 43 -5.75 -0.51 -2.37
C ILE A 43 -6.64 0.56 -3.00
N TYR A 44 -6.76 0.51 -4.32
CA TYR A 44 -7.65 1.37 -5.08
C TYR A 44 -9.09 0.90 -4.88
N GLN A 45 -9.93 1.79 -4.37
CA GLN A 45 -11.37 1.59 -4.35
C GLN A 45 -11.92 1.95 -5.72
N GLU A 46 -11.99 0.97 -6.61
CA GLU A 46 -12.71 1.09 -7.88
C GLU A 46 -14.15 1.58 -7.63
N ALA A 47 -14.66 2.43 -8.52
CA ALA A 47 -16.03 2.95 -8.43
C ALA A 47 -17.09 1.82 -8.48
N ASN A 48 -16.72 0.68 -9.04
CA ASN A 48 -17.53 -0.53 -9.02
C ASN A 48 -17.34 -1.29 -7.68
N PRO A 49 -18.38 -1.45 -6.84
CA PRO A 49 -18.32 -2.20 -5.59
C PRO A 49 -17.83 -3.64 -5.76
N SER A 50 -18.08 -4.29 -6.90
CA SER A 50 -17.63 -5.67 -7.15
C SER A 50 -16.11 -5.77 -7.37
N LYS A 51 -15.44 -4.65 -7.65
CA LYS A 51 -13.98 -4.55 -7.78
C LYS A 51 -13.30 -4.07 -6.51
N LYS A 52 -14.06 -3.77 -5.44
CA LYS A 52 -13.47 -3.50 -4.12
C LYS A 52 -12.88 -4.78 -3.57
N MET A 53 -11.65 -4.71 -3.08
CA MET A 53 -11.03 -5.84 -2.44
C MET A 53 -11.70 -6.10 -1.09
N SER A 54 -12.22 -7.31 -0.90
CA SER A 54 -12.60 -7.79 0.44
C SER A 54 -11.34 -8.02 1.29
N PHE A 55 -11.48 -8.12 2.61
CA PHE A 55 -10.35 -8.49 3.48
C PHE A 55 -9.68 -9.80 3.05
N LYS A 56 -10.48 -10.79 2.60
CA LYS A 56 -9.95 -12.05 2.06
C LYS A 56 -9.11 -11.81 0.79
N ALA A 57 -9.58 -10.95 -0.10
CA ALA A 57 -8.84 -10.59 -1.32
C ALA A 57 -7.53 -9.84 -0.99
N ILE A 58 -7.52 -8.99 0.03
CA ILE A 58 -6.30 -8.31 0.51
C ILE A 58 -5.28 -9.32 1.01
N VAL A 59 -5.69 -10.26 1.87
CA VAL A 59 -4.80 -11.32 2.38
C VAL A 59 -4.24 -12.16 1.24
N ASN A 60 -5.08 -12.59 0.29
CA ASN A 60 -4.63 -13.36 -0.87
C ASN A 60 -3.63 -12.57 -1.74
N ALA A 61 -3.90 -11.29 -1.99
CA ALA A 61 -3.01 -10.45 -2.78
C ALA A 61 -1.65 -10.25 -2.12
N ILE A 62 -1.60 -10.12 -0.79
CA ILE A 62 -0.33 -10.05 -0.04
C ILE A 62 0.42 -11.38 -0.17
N ALA A 63 -0.25 -12.53 0.00
CA ALA A 63 0.40 -13.83 -0.14
C ALA A 63 0.95 -14.07 -1.56
N ASN A 64 0.23 -13.62 -2.59
CA ASN A 64 0.69 -13.67 -3.98
C ASN A 64 1.91 -12.78 -4.21
N LEU A 65 1.94 -11.59 -3.59
CA LEU A 65 3.06 -10.66 -3.66
C LEU A 65 4.31 -11.22 -2.95
N GLU A 66 4.14 -11.83 -1.77
CA GLU A 66 5.22 -12.50 -1.04
C GLU A 66 5.81 -13.66 -1.85
N THR A 67 4.94 -14.47 -2.48
CA THR A 67 5.36 -15.61 -3.33
C THR A 67 6.17 -15.15 -4.55
N ALA A 68 5.83 -13.99 -5.12
CA ALA A 68 6.53 -13.42 -6.26
C ALA A 68 7.91 -12.83 -5.89
N ASN A 69 8.24 -12.74 -4.60
CA ASN A 69 9.52 -12.26 -4.09
C ASN A 69 9.94 -10.89 -4.67
N VAL A 70 8.97 -10.01 -4.86
CA VAL A 70 9.20 -8.65 -5.39
C VAL A 70 9.85 -7.79 -4.30
N PRO A 71 10.91 -7.00 -4.62
CA PRO A 71 11.46 -6.05 -3.68
C PRO A 71 10.40 -5.01 -3.26
N LEU A 72 10.11 -4.89 -1.98
CA LEU A 72 9.07 -3.99 -1.45
C LEU A 72 9.64 -2.62 -1.03
N ALA A 73 10.92 -2.59 -0.67
CA ALA A 73 11.61 -1.37 -0.27
C ALA A 73 11.54 -0.31 -1.38
N ASN A 74 11.16 0.90 -0.98
CA ASN A 74 10.99 2.07 -1.82
C ASN A 74 9.98 1.90 -2.96
N GLN A 75 9.07 0.91 -2.87
CA GLN A 75 8.05 0.69 -3.89
C GLN A 75 6.67 1.17 -3.45
N PHE A 76 5.88 1.61 -4.43
CA PHE A 76 4.45 1.86 -4.32
C PHE A 76 3.70 0.85 -5.18
N ILE A 77 3.02 -0.12 -4.56
CA ILE A 77 2.43 -1.27 -5.24
C ILE A 77 0.91 -1.22 -5.12
N SER A 78 0.22 -1.34 -6.26
CA SER A 78 -1.24 -1.50 -6.29
C SER A 78 -1.62 -2.94 -5.98
N LEU A 79 -2.17 -3.22 -4.78
CA LEU A 79 -2.58 -4.57 -4.38
C LEU A 79 -3.72 -5.12 -5.24
N ASN A 80 -4.51 -4.26 -5.89
CA ASN A 80 -5.59 -4.68 -6.76
C ASN A 80 -5.12 -5.59 -7.91
N GLN A 81 -3.87 -5.44 -8.34
CA GLN A 81 -3.28 -6.23 -9.42
C GLN A 81 -2.79 -7.62 -8.97
N TRP A 82 -2.74 -7.87 -7.66
CA TRP A 82 -2.19 -9.09 -7.08
C TRP A 82 -3.26 -10.08 -6.60
N ASN A 83 -4.54 -9.74 -6.71
CA ASN A 83 -5.65 -10.64 -6.38
C ASN A 83 -6.03 -11.51 -7.58
N TYR A 84 -5.16 -12.45 -7.94
CA TYR A 84 -5.39 -13.51 -8.93
C TYR A 84 -5.56 -14.88 -8.27
#